data_AF-A0AAD5QM65-F1
#
_entry.id   AF-A0AAD5QM65-F1
#
_cell.length_a   1.000
_cell.length_b   1.000
_cell.length_c   1.000
_cell.angle_alpha   90.00
_cell.angle_beta   90.00
_cell.angle_gamma   90.00
#
_symmetry.space_group_name_H-M   'P 1'
#
loop_
_entity.id
_entity.type
_entity.pdbx_description
1 polymer ?
#
loop_
_entity_poly.entity_id
_entity_poly.type
_entity_poly.pdbx_seq_one_letter_code
_entity_poly.pdbx_strand_id
1 'polypeptide(L)'
;MAEELKTIPVSEVQLHSTAESCWIILDGKVYDVSTFLSEHPGGGEAILEFAGKDATASFEDVGHSKDAREMTKDYLIGKLPADAVSSVTSITDFDNKSVKSSSSSWRDIIFSPTWSNFLIPSTIGIIVFVLYKGVFKIFS
;
A
#
# COMPACT_ATOMS: atom_id res chain seq x y z
N MET A 1 26.37 -10.17 16.87
CA MET A 1 25.45 -9.18 17.48
C MET A 1 24.16 -9.23 16.68
N ALA A 2 23.01 -9.44 17.32
CA ALA A 2 21.73 -9.25 16.62
C ALA A 2 21.55 -7.74 16.43
N GLU A 3 21.67 -7.27 15.20
CA GLU A 3 21.42 -5.87 14.86
C GLU A 3 19.97 -5.56 15.23
N GLU A 4 19.77 -4.68 16.20
CA GLU A 4 18.44 -4.27 16.65
C GLU A 4 17.81 -3.39 15.57
N LEU A 5 17.13 -4.04 14.61
CA LEU A 5 16.49 -3.35 13.50
C LEU A 5 15.36 -2.45 14.01
N LYS A 6 15.50 -1.15 13.76
CA LYS A 6 14.50 -0.14 14.10
C LYS A 6 13.17 -0.47 13.42
N THR A 7 12.08 -0.38 14.18
CA THR A 7 10.74 -0.55 13.62
C THR A 7 10.28 0.78 13.03
N ILE A 8 10.05 0.80 11.71
CA ILE A 8 9.67 2.01 10.97
C ILE A 8 8.25 1.82 10.42
N PRO A 9 7.28 2.71 10.72
CA PRO A 9 5.94 2.60 10.18
C PRO A 9 5.90 3.01 8.69
N VAL A 10 5.01 2.41 7.92
CA VAL A 10 4.84 2.72 6.47
C VAL A 10 4.55 4.20 6.24
N SER A 11 3.88 4.88 7.18
CA SER A 11 3.63 6.32 7.12
C SER A 11 4.91 7.14 7.11
N GLU A 12 5.94 6.71 7.85
CA GLU A 12 7.25 7.37 7.85
C GLU A 12 7.96 7.14 6.52
N VAL A 13 7.95 5.89 6.04
CA VAL A 13 8.58 5.53 4.76
C VAL A 13 8.02 6.37 3.60
N GLN A 14 6.72 6.62 3.59
CA GLN A 14 6.06 7.47 2.59
C GLN A 14 6.52 8.94 2.60
N LEU A 15 7.07 9.45 3.71
CA LEU A 15 7.66 10.80 3.76
C LEU A 15 8.99 10.86 2.98
N HIS A 16 9.66 9.72 2.85
CA HIS A 16 10.93 9.56 2.13
C HIS A 16 10.69 9.09 0.70
N SER A 17 9.97 9.92 -0.07
CA SER A 17 9.62 9.68 -1.47
C SER A 17 10.38 10.59 -2.46
N THR A 18 11.51 11.16 -2.06
CA THR A 18 12.28 12.13 -2.87
C THR A 18 13.63 11.55 -3.29
N ALA A 19 14.26 12.13 -4.31
CA ALA A 19 15.58 11.68 -4.78
C ALA A 19 16.70 11.84 -3.74
N GLU A 20 16.58 12.81 -2.84
CA GLU A 20 17.55 13.03 -1.76
C GLU A 20 17.29 12.11 -0.55
N SER A 21 16.11 11.52 -0.46
CA SER A 21 15.67 10.69 0.65
C SER A 21 14.65 9.68 0.12
N CYS A 22 15.16 8.59 -0.43
CA CYS A 22 14.39 7.55 -1.10
C CYS A 22 14.44 6.27 -0.28
N TRP A 23 13.32 5.95 0.37
CA TRP A 23 13.17 4.70 1.10
C TRP A 23 12.25 3.75 0.35
N ILE A 24 12.63 2.49 0.30
CA ILE A 24 11.84 1.43 -0.31
C ILE A 24 11.61 0.30 0.67
N ILE A 25 10.49 -0.39 0.49
CA ILE A 25 10.17 -1.59 1.26
C ILE A 25 10.41 -2.80 0.38
N LEU A 26 11.22 -3.74 0.86
CA LEU A 26 11.43 -5.05 0.25
C LEU A 26 11.19 -6.13 1.30
N ASP A 27 10.26 -7.05 1.05
CA ASP A 27 9.98 -8.19 1.93
C ASP A 27 9.70 -7.77 3.39
N GLY A 28 8.97 -6.66 3.58
CA GLY A 28 8.65 -6.11 4.91
C GLY A 28 9.82 -5.45 5.65
N LYS A 29 10.97 -5.27 4.99
CA LYS A 29 12.13 -4.53 5.48
C LYS A 29 12.26 -3.19 4.77
N VAL A 30 12.80 -2.19 5.47
CA VAL A 30 12.92 -0.83 4.97
C VAL A 30 14.38 -0.54 4.64
N TYR A 31 14.62 -0.06 3.43
CA TYR A 31 15.95 0.21 2.89
C TYR A 31 16.08 1.66 2.47
N ASP A 32 17.19 2.31 2.83
CA ASP A 32 17.56 3.64 2.34
C ASP A 32 18.43 3.49 1.09
N VAL A 33 17.86 3.76 -0.07
CA VAL A 33 18.55 3.64 -1.37
C VAL A 33 18.88 5.00 -1.96
N SER A 34 18.84 6.07 -1.15
CA SER A 34 19.03 7.46 -1.60
C SER A 34 20.39 7.65 -2.27
N THR A 35 21.43 7.03 -1.72
CA THR A 35 22.80 7.06 -2.26
C THR A 35 23.01 6.10 -3.42
N PHE A 36 22.12 5.11 -3.59
CA PHE A 36 22.23 4.08 -4.61
C PHE A 36 21.50 4.45 -5.92
N LEU A 37 20.68 5.51 -5.92
CA LEU A 37 19.92 5.93 -7.11
C LEU A 37 20.79 6.16 -8.35
N SER A 38 22.00 6.73 -8.19
CA SER A 38 22.93 6.96 -9.30
C SER A 38 23.76 5.74 -9.69
N GLU A 39 23.96 4.81 -8.75
CA GLU A 39 24.75 3.58 -8.95
C GLU A 39 23.88 2.43 -9.49
N HIS A 40 22.55 2.59 -9.49
CA HIS A 40 21.64 1.56 -9.94
C HIS A 40 21.74 1.35 -11.46
N PRO A 41 22.09 0.15 -11.95
CA PRO A 41 22.27 -0.12 -13.38
C PRO A 41 20.97 0.01 -14.20
N GLY A 42 19.80 -0.09 -13.56
CA GLY A 42 18.49 0.15 -14.17
C GLY A 42 18.05 1.62 -14.17
N GLY A 43 18.88 2.53 -13.66
CA GLY A 43 18.57 3.95 -13.47
C GLY A 43 17.83 4.23 -12.17
N GLY A 44 18.09 5.40 -11.57
CA GLY A 44 17.44 5.83 -10.34
C GLY A 44 15.95 6.12 -10.48
N GLU A 45 15.49 6.46 -11.69
CA GLU A 45 14.07 6.70 -12.00
C GLU A 45 13.21 5.47 -11.70
N ALA A 46 13.69 4.27 -12.04
CA ALA A 46 12.98 3.02 -11.76
C ALA A 46 12.79 2.77 -10.26
N ILE A 47 13.73 3.23 -9.42
CA ILE A 47 13.61 3.15 -7.97
C ILE A 47 12.66 4.24 -7.45
N LEU A 48 12.74 5.45 -8.01
CA LEU A 48 11.93 6.60 -7.62
C LEU A 48 10.42 6.38 -7.80
N GLU A 49 10.00 5.60 -8.80
CA GLU A 49 8.58 5.24 -9.00
C GLU A 49 7.99 4.50 -7.77
N PHE A 50 8.84 3.76 -7.07
CA PHE A 50 8.51 2.99 -5.86
C PHE A 50 9.01 3.65 -4.56
N ALA A 51 9.52 4.88 -4.64
CA ALA A 51 9.94 5.61 -3.44
C ALA A 51 8.77 5.79 -2.48
N GLY A 52 9.00 5.46 -1.21
CA GLY A 52 7.99 5.48 -0.16
C GLY A 52 6.99 4.32 -0.19
N LYS A 53 7.21 3.30 -1.04
CA LYS A 53 6.27 2.18 -1.27
C LYS A 53 6.97 0.82 -1.20
N ASP A 54 6.16 -0.24 -1.29
CA ASP A 54 6.67 -1.59 -1.47
C ASP A 54 7.10 -1.81 -2.93
N ALA A 55 8.38 -2.17 -3.08
CA ALA A 55 9.01 -2.47 -4.36
C ALA A 55 9.32 -3.96 -4.50
N THR A 56 8.82 -4.81 -3.60
CA THR A 56 9.13 -6.25 -3.55
C THR A 56 8.76 -6.91 -4.88
N ALA A 57 7.54 -6.67 -5.36
CA ALA A 57 7.04 -7.24 -6.61
C ALA A 57 7.92 -6.85 -7.81
N SER A 58 8.25 -5.57 -7.96
CA SER A 58 9.09 -5.08 -9.06
C SER A 58 10.53 -5.60 -8.96
N PHE A 59 11.07 -5.70 -7.74
CA PHE A 59 12.40 -6.22 -7.50
C PHE A 59 12.52 -7.71 -7.88
N GLU A 60 11.48 -8.50 -7.60
CA GLU A 60 11.40 -9.91 -7.98
C GLU A 60 11.14 -10.11 -9.48
N ASP A 61 10.27 -9.29 -10.09
CA ASP A 61 9.97 -9.33 -11.53
C ASP A 61 11.21 -9.10 -12.39
N VAL A 62 12.04 -8.12 -12.01
CA VAL A 62 13.31 -7.83 -12.69
C VAL A 62 14.32 -8.98 -12.56
N GLY A 63 14.21 -9.81 -11.52
CA GLY A 63 15.08 -10.98 -11.33
C GLY A 63 16.50 -10.64 -10.88
N HIS A 64 16.67 -9.74 -9.91
CA HIS A 64 17.97 -9.37 -9.36
C HIS A 64 18.77 -10.59 -8.83
N SER A 65 20.06 -10.65 -9.21
CA SER A 65 21.03 -11.65 -8.77
C SER A 65 21.17 -11.74 -7.24
N LYS A 66 21.64 -12.89 -6.74
CA LYS A 66 21.88 -13.08 -5.30
C LYS A 66 22.84 -12.04 -4.71
N ASP A 67 23.85 -11.65 -5.47
CA ASP A 67 24.82 -10.62 -5.09
C ASP A 67 24.15 -9.24 -4.89
N ALA A 68 23.24 -8.85 -5.79
CA ALA A 68 22.45 -7.63 -5.64
C ALA A 68 21.56 -7.66 -4.39
N ARG A 69 20.96 -8.83 -4.09
CA ARG A 69 20.21 -9.04 -2.84
C ARG A 69 21.11 -8.95 -1.60
N GLU A 70 22.36 -9.35 -1.70
CA GLU A 70 23.33 -9.19 -0.62
C GLU A 70 23.64 -7.71 -0.39
N MET A 71 23.93 -6.96 -1.47
CA MET A 71 24.20 -5.51 -1.40
C MET A 71 23.04 -4.73 -0.79
N THR A 72 21.77 -5.11 -1.03
CA THR A 72 20.64 -4.42 -0.39
C THR A 72 20.71 -4.45 1.14
N LYS A 73 21.35 -5.46 1.74
CA LYS A 73 21.47 -5.58 3.21
C LYS A 73 22.30 -4.44 3.81
N ASP A 74 23.28 -3.91 3.09
CA ASP A 74 24.09 -2.78 3.53
C ASP A 74 23.27 -1.48 3.68
N TYR A 75 22.16 -1.39 2.96
CA TYR A 75 21.23 -0.25 2.97
C TYR A 75 20.03 -0.45 3.91
N LEU A 76 20.02 -1.53 4.70
CA LEU A 76 18.92 -1.85 5.61
C LEU A 76 18.91 -0.89 6.80
N ILE A 77 17.84 -0.10 6.91
CA ILE A 77 17.66 0.84 8.04
C ILE A 77 16.72 0.31 9.13
N GLY A 78 15.86 -0.65 8.77
CA GLY A 78 14.87 -1.15 9.71
C GLY A 78 13.91 -2.15 9.11
N LYS A 79 12.87 -2.47 9.89
CA LYS A 79 11.78 -3.37 9.51
C LYS A 79 10.43 -2.74 9.77
N LEU A 80 9.42 -3.19 9.04
CA LEU A 80 8.05 -2.78 9.31
C LEU A 80 7.55 -3.35 10.64
N PRO A 81 6.57 -2.69 11.29
CA PRO A 81 5.92 -3.23 12.49
C PRO A 81 5.27 -4.58 12.18
N ALA A 82 5.42 -5.53 13.10
CA ALA A 82 4.89 -6.89 12.96
C ALA A 82 3.38 -6.95 12.70
N ASP A 83 2.64 -5.92 13.13
CA ASP A 83 1.20 -5.74 12.88
C ASP A 83 0.88 -5.62 11.38
N ALA A 84 1.74 -4.95 10.61
CA ALA A 84 1.59 -4.80 9.16
C ALA A 84 1.93 -6.09 8.39
N VAL A 85 2.88 -6.88 8.90
CA VAL A 85 3.37 -8.11 8.24
C VAL A 85 2.49 -9.33 8.55
N SER A 86 1.88 -9.38 9.74
CA SER A 86 0.98 -10.48 10.16
C SER A 86 -0.31 -10.55 9.33
N SER A 87 -0.68 -9.43 8.70
CA SER A 87 -1.84 -9.33 7.81
C SER A 87 -1.62 -10.00 6.44
N VAL A 88 -0.36 -10.26 6.03
CA VAL A 88 -0.03 -10.79 4.70
C VAL A 88 0.43 -12.27 4.73
N THR A 89 1.00 -12.74 5.85
CA THR A 89 1.48 -14.14 5.97
C THR A 89 0.37 -15.12 6.37
N SER A 90 -0.80 -14.63 6.80
CA SER A 90 -1.94 -15.51 7.14
C SER A 90 -2.78 -15.96 5.92
N ILE A 91 -2.34 -15.65 4.70
CA ILE A 91 -2.99 -16.00 3.43
C ILE A 91 -2.06 -16.83 2.52
N THR A 92 -1.24 -17.73 3.08
CA THR A 92 -0.57 -18.77 2.29
C THR A 92 -0.66 -20.12 2.98
N ASP A 93 -1.87 -20.52 3.32
CA ASP A 93 -2.28 -21.92 3.46
C ASP A 93 -3.81 -21.96 3.41
N PHE A 94 -4.40 -23.00 2.81
CA PHE A 94 -5.83 -23.33 2.69
C PHE A 94 -6.59 -22.93 1.40
N ASP A 95 -6.58 -23.88 0.47
CA ASP A 95 -7.76 -24.69 0.15
C ASP A 95 -9.04 -24.32 0.93
N ASN A 96 -10.07 -23.86 0.19
CA ASN A 96 -11.50 -23.98 0.47
C ASN A 96 -12.05 -23.59 1.87
N LYS A 97 -12.97 -22.61 1.83
CA LYS A 97 -14.06 -22.31 2.78
C LYS A 97 -13.69 -21.56 4.08
N SER A 98 -14.51 -20.53 4.31
CA SER A 98 -15.07 -20.14 5.62
C SER A 98 -14.30 -19.15 6.52
N VAL A 99 -14.54 -17.86 6.25
CA VAL A 99 -14.94 -16.76 7.18
C VAL A 99 -14.18 -16.54 8.52
N LYS A 100 -13.56 -15.34 8.70
CA LYS A 100 -13.93 -14.23 9.65
C LYS A 100 -12.74 -13.47 10.24
N SER A 101 -12.93 -12.14 10.36
CA SER A 101 -12.17 -11.16 11.16
C SER A 101 -10.72 -10.96 10.73
N SER A 102 -10.10 -9.79 10.75
CA SER A 102 -10.38 -8.44 11.24
C SER A 102 -9.08 -7.72 10.87
N SER A 103 -9.05 -6.68 10.04
CA SER A 103 -9.50 -5.37 10.44
C SER A 103 -9.60 -4.51 9.18
N SER A 104 -10.68 -3.76 9.15
CA SER A 104 -10.96 -2.61 8.31
C SER A 104 -9.69 -1.86 7.90
N SER A 105 -9.23 -2.07 6.68
CA SER A 105 -8.34 -1.12 6.03
C SER A 105 -9.23 0.00 5.49
N TRP A 106 -9.21 1.14 6.19
CA TRP A 106 -9.95 2.34 5.80
C TRP A 106 -9.53 2.84 4.40
N ARG A 107 -8.46 2.29 3.82
CA ARG A 107 -7.99 2.59 2.46
C ARG A 107 -8.81 1.89 1.36
N ASP A 108 -9.48 0.78 1.65
CA ASP A 108 -10.31 0.04 0.66
C ASP A 108 -11.66 0.72 0.36
N ILE A 109 -12.10 1.62 1.25
CA ILE A 109 -13.28 2.48 1.06
C ILE A 109 -12.93 3.75 0.25
N ILE A 110 -11.68 4.22 0.29
CA ILE A 110 -11.31 5.57 -0.19
C ILE A 110 -10.65 5.56 -1.59
N PHE A 111 -10.03 4.46 -2.01
CA PHE A 111 -9.32 4.39 -3.30
C PHE A 111 -9.55 3.09 -4.09
N SER A 112 -10.80 2.62 -4.22
CA SER A 112 -11.12 1.58 -5.21
C SER A 112 -11.57 2.21 -6.54
N PRO A 113 -10.78 2.08 -7.64
CA PRO A 113 -11.29 2.41 -8.96
C PRO A 113 -12.13 1.23 -9.46
N THR A 114 -13.44 1.49 -9.61
CA THR A 114 -14.49 0.73 -10.31
C THR A 114 -15.57 0.01 -9.45
N TRP A 115 -16.76 0.63 -9.54
CA TRP A 115 -18.13 0.15 -9.32
C TRP A 115 -18.77 0.09 -7.91
N SER A 116 -18.63 1.14 -7.10
CA SER A 116 -19.67 1.52 -6.12
C SER A 116 -20.21 2.94 -6.34
N ASN A 117 -20.07 3.44 -7.58
CA ASN A 117 -20.59 4.73 -8.04
C ASN A 117 -21.73 4.56 -9.08
N PHE A 118 -22.67 3.66 -8.80
CA PHE A 118 -23.93 3.58 -9.57
C PHE A 118 -25.19 3.57 -8.70
N LEU A 119 -25.07 3.56 -7.37
CA LEU A 119 -26.23 3.57 -6.45
C LEU A 119 -26.33 4.81 -5.55
N ILE A 120 -25.53 5.84 -5.83
CA ILE A 120 -25.57 7.12 -5.09
C ILE A 120 -26.42 8.17 -5.84
N PRO A 121 -26.51 8.20 -7.19
CA PRO A 121 -27.42 9.14 -7.86
C PRO A 121 -28.92 8.72 -7.85
N SER A 122 -29.26 7.46 -7.63
CA SER A 122 -30.66 6.98 -7.74
C SER A 122 -31.48 7.13 -6.44
N THR A 123 -30.82 7.06 -5.28
CA THR A 123 -31.48 7.19 -3.97
C THR A 123 -31.85 8.64 -3.65
N ILE A 124 -31.01 9.60 -4.01
CA ILE A 124 -31.31 11.05 -3.89
C ILE A 124 -32.55 11.41 -4.73
N GLY A 125 -32.68 10.87 -5.95
CA GLY A 125 -33.82 11.13 -6.82
C GLY A 125 -35.16 10.64 -6.24
N ILE A 126 -35.18 9.45 -5.63
CA ILE A 126 -36.39 8.89 -4.98
C ILE A 126 -36.79 9.72 -3.77
N ILE A 127 -35.83 10.17 -2.96
CA ILE A 127 -36.08 11.00 -1.77
C ILE A 127 -36.68 12.36 -2.17
N VAL A 128 -36.13 13.01 -3.20
CA VAL A 128 -36.67 14.29 -3.70
C VAL A 128 -38.07 14.12 -4.30
N PHE A 129 -38.33 13.05 -5.04
CA PHE A 129 -39.65 12.78 -5.65
C PHE A 129 -40.75 12.53 -4.61
N VAL A 130 -40.47 11.75 -3.56
CA VAL A 130 -41.44 11.48 -2.48
C VAL A 130 -41.78 12.77 -1.72
N LEU A 131 -40.81 13.64 -1.47
CA LEU A 131 -41.05 14.94 -0.84
C LEU A 131 -41.87 15.86 -1.75
N TYR A 132 -41.55 15.94 -3.04
CA TYR A 132 -42.28 16.81 -3.98
C TYR A 132 -43.74 16.37 -4.19
N LYS A 133 -43.99 15.05 -4.25
CA LYS A 133 -45.35 14.51 -4.39
C LYS A 133 -46.17 14.59 -3.10
N GLY A 134 -45.52 14.55 -1.93
CA GLY A 134 -46.19 14.71 -0.64
C GLY A 134 -46.70 16.12 -0.39
N VAL A 135 -45.91 17.15 -0.73
CA VAL A 135 -46.31 18.56 -0.55
C VAL A 135 -47.37 18.99 -1.57
N PHE A 136 -47.31 18.50 -2.81
CA PHE A 136 -48.30 18.85 -3.85
C PHE A 136 -49.70 18.28 -3.58
N LYS A 137 -49.82 17.20 -2.78
CA LYS A 137 -51.12 16.60 -2.42
C LYS A 137 -51.78 17.22 -1.18
N ILE A 138 -51.10 18.12 -0.48
CA ILE A 138 -51.67 18.90 0.63
C ILE A 138 -52.30 20.22 0.15
N PHE A 139 -52.01 20.64 -1.09
CA PHE A 139 -52.44 21.93 -1.68
C PHE A 139 -53.34 21.80 -2.94
N SER A 140 -53.95 20.63 -3.19
CA SER A 140 -54.98 20.43 -4.22
C SER A 140 -56.26 19.86 -3.64
#